data_AF-A0A3B8HNH3-F1
#
_entry.id   AF-A0A3B8HNH3-F1
#
_cell.length_a   1.000
_cell.length_b   1.000
_cell.length_c   1.000
_cell.angle_alpha   90.00
_cell.angle_beta   90.00
_cell.angle_gamma   90.00
#
_symmetry.space_group_name_H-M   'P 1'
#
loop_
_entity.id
_entity.type
_entity.pdbx_description
1 polymer ?
#
loop_
_entity_poly.entity_id
_entity_poly.type
_entity_poly.pdbx_seq_one_letter_code
_entity_poly.pdbx_strand_id
1 'polypeptide(L)'
;MKRLRVLILVFILAISVPMGYLVLRTQRSLEQEETAELRFFANTLFDQMEQELTALVQREELRPVDEYLPSVPNVGGGLREGARSPVATPTPAPYILGYLQNNPDGSFTTPLAEAQGAASRDQSALLGRLQAVNRMFNSKRALQPEAWDRQIVETVQKKPPTEQKDLTLKKEAAPPQKAEGTSFAEKYLDVSRASKQKVYLGQT
;
A
#
# COMPACT_ATOMS: atom_id res chain seq x y z
N MET A 1 -66.47 4.45 -27.74
CA MET A 1 -65.05 4.15 -28.07
C MET A 1 -64.01 4.97 -27.30
N LYS A 2 -64.14 6.30 -27.12
CA LYS A 2 -63.12 7.13 -26.43
C LYS A 2 -62.91 6.75 -24.94
N ARG A 3 -63.99 6.46 -24.21
CA ARG A 3 -63.94 6.07 -22.78
C ARG A 3 -63.23 4.73 -22.54
N LEU A 4 -63.38 3.77 -23.46
CA LEU A 4 -62.69 2.47 -23.39
C LEU A 4 -61.18 2.63 -23.58
N ARG A 5 -60.75 3.48 -24.52
CA ARG A 5 -59.32 3.80 -24.73
C ARG A 5 -58.69 4.46 -23.50
N VAL A 6 -59.42 5.33 -22.80
CA VAL A 6 -58.93 5.97 -21.57
C VAL A 6 -58.76 4.94 -20.45
N LEU A 7 -59.72 4.04 -20.26
CA LEU A 7 -59.61 2.97 -19.26
C LEU A 7 -58.42 2.03 -19.51
N ILE A 8 -58.17 1.66 -20.78
CA ILE A 8 -57.01 0.84 -21.15
C ILE A 8 -55.69 1.57 -20.87
N LEU A 9 -55.62 2.88 -21.16
CA LEU A 9 -54.43 3.70 -20.86
C LEU A 9 -54.15 3.77 -19.36
N VAL A 10 -55.17 3.99 -18.54
CA VAL A 10 -55.04 4.03 -17.08
C VAL A 10 -54.58 2.67 -16.55
N PHE A 11 -55.12 1.57 -17.09
CA PHE A 11 -54.73 0.22 -16.70
C PHE A 11 -53.26 -0.07 -17.03
N ILE A 12 -52.80 0.29 -18.24
CA ILE A 12 -51.39 0.14 -18.64
C ILE A 12 -50.49 0.99 -17.75
N LEU A 13 -50.88 2.24 -17.45
CA LEU A 13 -50.10 3.12 -16.58
C LEU A 13 -50.02 2.58 -15.15
N ALA A 14 -51.13 2.07 -14.63
CA ALA A 14 -51.23 1.49 -13.30
C ALA A 14 -50.35 0.25 -13.12
N ILE A 15 -50.07 -0.49 -14.20
CA ILE A 15 -49.13 -1.62 -14.19
C ILE A 15 -47.69 -1.15 -14.42
N SER A 16 -47.48 -0.19 -15.32
CA SER A 16 -46.14 0.27 -15.70
C SER A 16 -45.40 0.96 -14.55
N VAL A 17 -46.10 1.80 -13.79
CA VAL A 17 -45.51 2.56 -12.65
C VAL A 17 -44.90 1.64 -11.57
N PRO A 18 -45.64 0.67 -10.98
CA PRO A 18 -45.07 -0.21 -9.97
C PRO A 18 -43.98 -1.13 -10.54
N MET A 19 -44.08 -1.53 -11.81
CA MET A 19 -43.04 -2.33 -12.46
C MET A 19 -41.73 -1.55 -12.60
N GLY A 20 -41.79 -0.30 -13.08
CA GLY A 20 -40.62 0.57 -13.17
C GLY A 20 -40.00 0.87 -11.80
N TYR A 21 -40.84 1.07 -10.77
CA TYR A 21 -40.36 1.24 -9.40
C TYR A 21 -39.61 0.02 -8.87
N LEU A 22 -40.11 -1.19 -9.13
CA LEU A 22 -39.43 -2.43 -8.72
C LEU A 22 -38.05 -2.57 -9.37
N VAL A 23 -37.94 -2.28 -10.67
CA VAL A 23 -36.66 -2.33 -11.40
C VAL A 23 -35.65 -1.32 -10.82
N LEU A 24 -36.08 -0.10 -10.52
CA LEU A 24 -35.20 0.89 -9.89
C LEU A 24 -34.77 0.47 -8.48
N ARG A 25 -35.68 -0.17 -7.74
CA ARG A 25 -35.40 -0.66 -6.39
C ARG A 25 -34.41 -1.83 -6.39
N THR A 26 -34.52 -2.76 -7.33
CA THR A 26 -33.57 -3.88 -7.44
C THR A 26 -32.18 -3.40 -7.86
N GLN A 27 -32.08 -2.49 -8.82
CA GLN A 27 -30.77 -1.94 -9.22
C GLN A 27 -30.06 -1.25 -8.05
N ARG A 28 -30.79 -0.43 -7.26
CA ARG A 28 -30.24 0.21 -6.06
C ARG A 28 -29.84 -0.77 -4.96
N SER A 29 -30.51 -1.92 -4.88
CA SER A 29 -30.16 -2.97 -3.91
C SER A 29 -28.85 -3.67 -4.31
N LEU A 30 -28.66 -3.92 -5.61
CA LEU A 30 -27.45 -4.57 -6.14
C LEU A 30 -26.21 -3.69 -5.95
N GLU A 31 -26.31 -2.38 -6.19
CA GLU A 31 -25.22 -1.43 -5.95
C GLU A 31 -24.78 -1.42 -4.47
N GLN A 32 -25.70 -1.62 -3.53
CA GLN A 32 -25.38 -1.67 -2.10
C GLN A 32 -24.70 -2.99 -1.70
N GLU A 33 -25.06 -4.10 -2.34
CA GLU A 33 -24.47 -5.41 -2.08
C GLU A 33 -23.04 -5.51 -2.64
N GLU A 34 -22.83 -5.07 -3.88
CA GLU A 34 -21.51 -5.05 -4.51
C GLU A 34 -20.51 -4.21 -3.69
N THR A 35 -20.95 -3.05 -3.19
CA THR A 35 -20.09 -2.19 -2.37
C THR A 35 -19.79 -2.78 -0.99
N ALA A 36 -20.72 -3.53 -0.39
CA ALA A 36 -20.48 -4.22 0.86
C ALA A 36 -19.49 -5.38 0.67
N GLU A 37 -19.65 -6.14 -0.41
CA GLU A 37 -18.78 -7.25 -0.78
C GLU A 37 -17.35 -6.78 -1.07
N LEU A 38 -17.19 -5.74 -1.90
CA LEU A 38 -15.86 -5.16 -2.18
C LEU A 38 -15.17 -4.64 -0.93
N ARG A 39 -15.90 -4.00 0.00
CA ARG A 39 -15.35 -3.55 1.29
C ARG A 39 -14.92 -4.72 2.17
N PHE A 40 -15.74 -5.76 2.23
CA PHE A 40 -15.40 -6.96 2.98
C PHE A 40 -14.11 -7.60 2.45
N PHE A 41 -13.99 -7.75 1.13
CA PHE A 41 -12.77 -8.27 0.50
C PHE A 41 -11.55 -7.38 0.76
N ALA A 42 -11.70 -6.06 0.62
CA ALA A 42 -10.61 -5.13 0.89
C ALA A 42 -10.12 -5.24 2.34
N ASN A 43 -11.03 -5.22 3.31
CA ASN A 43 -10.68 -5.33 4.73
C ASN A 43 -10.01 -6.68 5.03
N THR A 44 -10.55 -7.78 4.51
CA THR A 44 -9.99 -9.12 4.73
C THR A 44 -8.56 -9.22 4.18
N LEU A 45 -8.30 -8.65 2.99
CA LEU A 45 -6.95 -8.60 2.42
C LEU A 45 -6.01 -7.73 3.25
N PHE A 46 -6.48 -6.58 3.74
CA PHE A 46 -5.68 -5.72 4.62
C PHE A 46 -5.35 -6.40 5.94
N ASP A 47 -6.31 -7.06 6.59
CA ASP A 47 -6.10 -7.79 7.84
C ASP A 47 -5.06 -8.91 7.65
N GLN A 48 -5.14 -9.63 6.53
CA GLN A 48 -4.16 -10.66 6.19
C GLN A 48 -2.76 -10.06 5.96
N MET A 49 -2.65 -8.94 5.26
CA MET A 49 -1.36 -8.25 5.06
C MET A 49 -0.79 -7.74 6.39
N GLU A 50 -1.62 -7.17 7.28
CA GLU A 50 -1.19 -6.72 8.60
C GLU A 50 -0.69 -7.89 9.45
N GLN A 51 -1.36 -9.06 9.38
CA GLN A 51 -0.94 -10.26 10.11
C GLN A 51 0.43 -10.77 9.63
N GLU A 52 0.63 -10.90 8.32
CA GLU A 52 1.91 -11.33 7.73
C GLU A 52 3.04 -10.33 8.05
N LEU A 53 2.76 -9.03 7.95
CA LEU A 53 3.71 -7.97 8.32
C LEU A 53 4.08 -8.05 9.80
N THR A 54 3.11 -8.27 10.68
CA THR A 54 3.34 -8.39 12.13
C THR A 54 4.24 -9.58 12.43
N ALA A 55 3.97 -10.73 11.82
CA ALA A 55 4.80 -11.91 11.97
C ALA A 55 6.24 -11.67 11.48
N LEU A 56 6.40 -10.94 10.37
CA LEU A 56 7.71 -10.56 9.85
C LEU A 56 8.46 -9.63 10.82
N VAL A 57 7.80 -8.59 11.33
CA VAL A 57 8.39 -7.64 12.29
C VAL A 57 8.83 -8.36 13.56
N GLN A 58 7.96 -9.18 14.16
CA GLN A 58 8.30 -9.95 15.36
C GLN A 58 9.51 -10.86 15.14
N ARG A 59 9.60 -11.51 13.98
CA ARG A 59 10.75 -12.34 13.63
C ARG A 59 12.05 -11.53 13.59
N GLU A 60 12.03 -10.34 13.01
CA GLU A 60 13.23 -9.49 12.90
C GLU A 60 13.56 -8.77 14.21
N GLU A 61 12.58 -8.45 15.05
CA GLU A 61 12.79 -7.91 16.40
C GLU A 61 13.43 -8.93 17.35
N LEU A 62 13.11 -10.22 17.19
CA LEU A 62 13.74 -11.31 17.93
C LEU A 62 15.18 -11.61 17.46
N ARG A 63 15.61 -11.07 16.32
CA ARG A 63 16.95 -11.34 15.79
C ARG A 63 18.02 -10.60 16.62
N PRO A 64 19.10 -11.27 17.04
CA PRO A 64 20.23 -10.63 17.71
C PRO A 64 20.86 -9.53 16.87
N VAL A 65 21.28 -8.43 17.51
CA VAL A 65 21.89 -7.28 16.83
C VAL A 65 23.21 -7.67 16.12
N ASP A 66 23.95 -8.62 16.69
CA ASP A 66 25.23 -9.09 16.15
C ASP A 66 25.09 -9.76 14.77
N GLU A 67 23.89 -10.26 14.42
CA GLU A 67 23.65 -10.81 13.10
C GLU A 67 23.56 -9.73 12.02
N TYR A 68 23.31 -8.46 12.36
CA TYR A 68 23.34 -7.37 11.38
C TYR A 68 24.75 -6.85 11.10
N LEU A 69 25.77 -7.44 11.73
CA LEU A 69 27.16 -7.22 11.38
C LEU A 69 27.53 -8.11 10.18
N PRO A 70 28.49 -7.70 9.33
CA PRO A 70 28.91 -8.50 8.18
C PRO A 70 29.45 -9.89 8.55
N SER A 71 30.10 -10.00 9.71
CA SER A 71 30.62 -11.25 10.27
C SER A 71 30.21 -11.36 11.73
N VAL A 72 29.71 -12.53 12.13
CA VAL A 72 29.41 -12.80 13.55
C VAL A 72 30.71 -13.13 14.30
N PRO A 73 31.00 -12.45 15.42
CA PRO A 73 32.21 -12.71 16.20
C PRO A 73 32.19 -14.14 16.77
N ASN A 74 33.27 -14.88 16.55
CA ASN A 74 33.41 -16.23 17.07
C ASN A 74 33.65 -16.16 18.59
N VAL A 75 32.72 -16.68 19.39
CA VAL A 75 32.79 -16.68 20.87
C VAL A 75 33.93 -17.57 21.41
N GLY A 76 34.64 -18.30 20.56
CA GLY A 76 35.75 -19.19 20.94
C GLY A 76 37.12 -18.79 20.40
N GLY A 77 37.62 -17.58 20.70
CA GLY A 77 39.06 -17.23 20.83
C GLY A 77 40.08 -17.64 19.75
N GLY A 78 39.66 -18.11 18.58
CA GLY A 78 40.53 -18.52 17.49
C GLY A 78 40.53 -17.50 16.38
N LEU A 79 41.72 -17.17 15.85
CA LEU A 79 42.00 -16.32 14.69
C LEU A 79 41.42 -16.91 13.37
N ARG A 80 40.13 -17.25 13.35
CA ARG A 80 39.37 -17.59 12.15
C ARG A 80 38.37 -16.47 11.93
N GLU A 81 38.32 -15.98 10.69
CA GLU A 81 37.26 -15.08 10.21
C GLU A 81 35.91 -15.59 10.72
N GLY A 82 35.17 -14.69 11.39
CA GLY A 82 33.84 -15.00 11.91
C GLY A 82 32.96 -15.57 10.81
N ALA A 83 32.01 -16.44 11.18
CA ALA A 83 31.06 -16.94 10.19
C ALA A 83 30.32 -15.75 9.56
N ARG A 84 30.09 -15.80 8.24
CA ARG A 84 29.32 -14.75 7.56
C ARG A 84 27.93 -14.68 8.15
N SER A 85 27.43 -13.46 8.32
CA SER A 85 26.06 -13.28 8.79
C SER A 85 25.05 -13.89 7.79
N PRO A 86 23.98 -14.54 8.26
CA PRO A 86 22.88 -15.00 7.41
C PRO A 86 22.26 -13.88 6.57
N VAL A 87 22.25 -12.64 7.07
CA VAL A 87 21.69 -11.46 6.37
C VAL A 87 22.71 -10.75 5.45
N ALA A 88 23.96 -11.22 5.42
CA ALA A 88 24.96 -10.79 4.43
C ALA A 88 24.76 -11.43 3.05
N THR A 89 23.89 -12.43 2.96
CA THR A 89 23.49 -13.06 1.68
C THR A 89 22.19 -12.41 1.19
N PRO A 90 22.01 -12.18 -0.12
CA PRO A 90 20.75 -11.67 -0.65
C PRO A 90 19.57 -12.54 -0.19
N THR A 91 18.57 -11.88 0.42
CA THR A 91 17.42 -12.54 1.00
C THR A 91 16.57 -13.21 -0.09
N PRO A 92 16.04 -14.43 0.12
CA PRO A 92 15.10 -15.04 -0.82
C PRO A 92 13.74 -14.31 -0.86
N ALA A 93 13.46 -13.45 0.11
CA ALA A 93 12.25 -12.65 0.17
C ALA A 93 12.32 -11.45 -0.80
N PRO A 94 11.54 -11.42 -1.90
CA PRO A 94 11.64 -10.37 -2.91
C PRO A 94 11.17 -8.99 -2.42
N TYR A 95 10.46 -8.95 -1.29
CA TYR A 95 9.97 -7.73 -0.63
C TYR A 95 10.98 -7.11 0.35
N ILE A 96 12.09 -7.79 0.66
CA ILE A 96 13.17 -7.26 1.49
C ILE A 96 14.32 -6.85 0.57
N LEU A 97 14.58 -5.55 0.45
CA LEU A 97 15.68 -5.03 -0.36
C LEU A 97 17.04 -5.39 0.24
N GLY A 98 17.17 -5.31 1.57
CA GLY A 98 18.39 -5.59 2.29
C GLY A 98 18.35 -5.01 3.69
N TYR A 99 19.32 -5.42 4.50
CA TYR A 99 19.42 -4.98 5.89
C TYR A 99 20.45 -3.86 6.01
N LEU A 100 20.12 -2.85 6.82
CA LEU A 100 21.02 -1.76 7.17
C LEU A 100 20.89 -1.48 8.66
N GLN A 101 21.99 -1.08 9.27
CA GLN A 101 22.02 -0.53 10.61
C GLN A 101 22.31 0.96 10.51
N ASN A 102 21.45 1.76 11.12
CA ASN A 102 21.62 3.21 11.18
C ASN A 102 22.32 3.57 12.50
N ASN A 103 23.42 4.30 12.38
CA ASN A 103 24.23 4.71 13.51
C ASN A 103 23.73 6.06 14.07
N PRO A 104 24.05 6.39 15.34
CA PRO A 104 23.62 7.65 15.96
C PRO A 104 24.06 8.90 15.19
N ASP A 105 25.23 8.84 14.55
CA ASP A 105 25.83 9.90 13.71
C ASP A 105 25.15 10.05 12.33
N GLY A 106 24.18 9.18 12.00
CA GLY A 106 23.49 9.17 10.72
C GLY A 106 24.23 8.40 9.61
N SER A 107 25.39 7.84 9.90
CA SER A 107 26.04 6.86 9.03
C SER A 107 25.23 5.56 9.00
N PHE A 108 25.47 4.71 7.99
CA PHE A 108 24.85 3.39 7.95
C PHE A 108 25.89 2.32 7.63
N THR A 109 25.69 1.15 8.20
CA THR A 109 26.42 -0.08 7.90
C THR A 109 25.46 -1.09 7.30
N THR A 110 25.95 -1.95 6.40
CA THR A 110 25.15 -3.01 5.80
C THR A 110 25.97 -4.28 5.64
N PRO A 111 25.44 -5.44 6.06
CA PRO A 111 26.07 -6.75 5.84
C PRO A 111 26.43 -7.03 4.38
N LEU A 112 25.70 -6.43 3.43
CA LEU A 112 25.89 -6.64 1.99
C LEU A 112 27.16 -5.96 1.43
N ALA A 113 27.69 -4.92 2.08
CA ALA A 113 28.80 -4.13 1.56
C ALA A 113 30.17 -4.81 1.69
N GLU A 114 30.33 -5.74 2.63
CA GLU A 114 31.60 -6.44 2.89
C GLU A 114 31.67 -7.85 2.28
N ALA A 115 30.73 -8.21 1.40
CA ALA A 115 30.89 -9.36 0.52
C ALA A 115 32.02 -9.07 -0.49
N GLN A 116 33.27 -9.19 -0.03
CA GLN A 116 34.49 -8.93 -0.79
C GLN A 116 34.51 -9.76 -2.07
N GLY A 117 34.62 -9.05 -3.21
CA GLY A 117 34.87 -9.64 -4.53
C GLY A 117 33.97 -9.02 -5.60
N ALA A 118 34.43 -7.91 -6.18
CA ALA A 118 33.82 -7.19 -7.31
C ALA A 118 32.31 -6.96 -7.17
N ALA A 119 31.93 -5.81 -6.61
CA ALA A 119 30.54 -5.38 -6.55
C ALA A 119 29.91 -5.53 -7.94
N SER A 120 28.99 -6.51 -8.08
CA SER A 120 28.20 -6.64 -9.30
C SER A 120 27.45 -5.31 -9.50
N ARG A 121 27.21 -4.92 -10.76
CA ARG A 121 26.48 -3.68 -11.07
C ARG A 121 25.17 -3.57 -10.28
N ASP A 122 24.52 -4.70 -10.06
CA ASP A 122 23.28 -4.81 -9.28
C ASP A 122 23.47 -4.54 -7.79
N GLN A 123 24.59 -4.98 -7.19
CA GLN A 123 24.93 -4.70 -5.80
C GLN A 123 25.21 -3.20 -5.59
N SER A 124 25.92 -2.57 -6.52
CA SER A 124 26.18 -1.12 -6.45
C SER A 124 24.88 -0.30 -6.52
N ALA A 125 23.92 -0.72 -7.37
CA ALA A 125 22.61 -0.11 -7.47
C ALA A 125 21.79 -0.33 -6.18
N LEU A 126 21.87 -1.51 -5.58
CA LEU A 126 21.21 -1.81 -4.31
C LEU A 126 21.77 -0.97 -3.16
N LEU A 127 23.10 -0.85 -3.04
CA LEU A 127 23.74 0.00 -2.04
C LEU A 127 23.32 1.47 -2.19
N GLY A 128 23.22 1.96 -3.43
CA GLY A 128 22.69 3.30 -3.72
C GLY A 128 21.25 3.49 -3.23
N ARG A 129 20.39 2.46 -3.39
CA ARG A 129 19.02 2.48 -2.87
C ARG A 129 18.99 2.49 -1.34
N LEU A 130 19.79 1.66 -0.67
CA LEU A 130 19.88 1.63 0.79
C LEU A 130 20.38 2.96 1.36
N GLN A 131 21.36 3.59 0.71
CA GLN A 131 21.83 4.92 1.09
C GLN A 131 20.73 5.99 0.94
N ALA A 132 19.94 5.94 -0.14
CA ALA A 132 18.82 6.85 -0.34
C ALA A 132 17.74 6.68 0.76
N VAL A 133 17.44 5.44 1.14
CA VAL A 133 16.52 5.13 2.25
C VAL A 133 17.06 5.67 3.57
N ASN A 134 18.34 5.46 3.89
CA ASN A 134 18.95 6.01 5.11
C ASN A 134 18.88 7.54 5.16
N ARG A 135 19.15 8.22 4.04
CA ARG A 135 19.02 9.69 3.96
C ARG A 135 17.58 10.15 4.22
N MET A 136 16.60 9.47 3.62
CA MET A 136 15.19 9.78 3.83
C MET A 136 14.75 9.49 5.27
N PHE A 137 15.25 8.41 5.87
CA PHE A 137 14.97 8.10 7.27
C PHE A 137 15.55 9.17 8.19
N ASN A 138 16.81 9.56 7.99
CA ASN A 138 17.47 10.58 8.82
C ASN A 138 16.85 11.97 8.66
N SER A 139 16.44 12.35 7.43
CA SER A 139 15.75 13.62 7.22
C SER A 139 14.37 13.63 7.89
N LYS A 140 13.65 12.52 7.85
CA LYS A 140 12.36 12.35 8.53
C LYS A 140 12.54 12.34 10.04
N ARG A 141 13.54 11.63 10.59
CA ARG A 141 13.86 11.60 12.02
C ARG A 141 14.14 12.99 12.61
N ALA A 142 14.72 13.89 11.80
CA ALA A 142 14.98 15.27 12.20
C ALA A 142 13.72 16.15 12.22
N LEU A 143 12.65 15.75 11.53
CA LEU A 143 11.35 16.41 11.59
C LEU A 143 10.58 15.88 12.82
N GLN A 144 9.93 16.75 13.58
CA GLN A 144 9.21 16.34 14.79
C GLN A 144 8.03 15.40 14.45
N PRO A 145 7.62 14.49 15.37
CA PRO A 145 6.49 13.57 15.22
C PRO A 145 5.23 14.18 14.60
N GLU A 146 4.90 15.41 15.00
CA GLU A 146 3.68 16.11 14.54
C GLU A 146 3.70 16.50 13.04
N ALA A 147 4.86 16.49 12.39
CA ALA A 147 5.00 16.79 10.97
C ALA A 147 4.71 15.56 10.07
N TRP A 148 4.87 14.33 10.59
CA TRP A 148 4.61 13.11 9.81
C TRP A 148 3.13 12.95 9.46
N ASP A 149 2.24 13.14 10.44
CA ASP A 149 0.79 13.01 10.23
C ASP A 149 0.29 14.06 9.23
N ARG A 150 0.83 15.29 9.28
CA ARG A 150 0.48 16.35 8.32
C ARG A 150 1.03 16.07 6.91
N GLN A 151 2.26 15.55 6.80
CA GLN A 151 2.88 15.30 5.50
C GLN A 151 2.27 14.10 4.77
N ILE A 152 1.81 13.05 5.47
CA ILE A 152 1.07 11.95 4.85
C ILE A 152 -0.26 12.45 4.29
N VAL A 153 -1.00 13.25 5.07
CA VAL A 153 -2.26 13.86 4.61
C VAL A 153 -2.02 14.80 3.41
N GLU A 154 -0.96 15.61 3.43
CA GLU A 154 -0.64 16.49 2.30
C GLU A 154 -0.14 15.75 1.04
N THR A 155 0.65 14.68 1.18
CA THR A 155 1.16 13.93 0.01
C THR A 155 0.08 13.09 -0.64
N VAL A 156 -0.89 12.59 0.12
CA VAL A 156 -2.10 11.94 -0.41
C VAL A 156 -2.98 12.97 -1.15
N GLN A 157 -3.06 14.22 -0.67
CA GLN A 157 -3.84 15.27 -1.32
C GLN A 157 -3.13 15.94 -2.52
N LYS A 158 -1.80 15.99 -2.56
CA LYS A 158 -1.02 16.70 -3.59
C LYS A 158 -0.61 15.85 -4.81
N LYS A 159 -0.94 14.56 -4.89
CA LYS A 159 -0.62 13.74 -6.07
C LYS A 159 -1.78 13.78 -7.08
N PRO A 160 -1.76 14.62 -8.13
CA PRO A 160 -2.73 14.53 -9.21
C PRO A 160 -2.55 13.20 -9.97
N PRO A 161 -3.63 12.60 -10.49
CA PRO A 161 -3.56 11.36 -11.26
C PRO A 161 -3.04 11.64 -12.67
N THR A 162 -1.72 11.75 -12.82
CA THR A 162 -1.07 11.79 -14.13
C THR A 162 0.14 10.88 -14.12
N GLU A 163 -0.08 9.57 -14.22
CA GLU A 163 0.89 8.61 -14.78
C GLU A 163 0.24 7.22 -14.94
N GLN A 164 -0.88 7.17 -15.67
CA GLN A 164 -1.37 5.95 -16.32
C GLN A 164 -1.97 6.37 -17.66
N LYS A 165 -1.10 6.73 -18.59
CA LYS A 165 -1.47 6.91 -19.99
C LYS A 165 -0.33 6.49 -20.89
N ASP A 166 0.00 5.22 -20.83
CA ASP A 166 0.54 4.51 -21.98
C ASP A 166 -0.07 3.11 -22.00
N LEU A 167 -0.44 2.68 -23.21
CA LEU A 167 -1.18 1.46 -23.57
C LEU A 167 -2.72 1.61 -23.54
N THR A 168 -3.28 2.25 -24.57
CA THR A 168 -3.92 1.51 -25.70
C THR A 168 -4.70 2.43 -26.67
N LEU A 169 -4.28 2.38 -27.93
CA LEU A 169 -5.05 2.32 -29.19
C LEU A 169 -6.08 3.44 -29.53
N LYS A 170 -5.62 4.29 -30.46
CA LYS A 170 -6.33 4.94 -31.58
C LYS A 170 -7.71 4.33 -31.94
N LYS A 171 -8.81 5.09 -31.76
CA LYS A 171 -9.92 5.17 -32.74
C LYS A 171 -10.79 6.42 -32.53
N GLU A 172 -11.33 6.89 -33.65
CA GLU A 172 -11.98 8.15 -34.04
C GLU A 172 -13.17 8.73 -33.24
N ALA A 173 -13.24 10.06 -33.29
CA ALA A 173 -14.39 10.96 -33.56
C ALA A 173 -15.57 11.18 -32.55
N ALA A 174 -15.52 12.36 -31.90
CA ALA A 174 -16.59 13.34 -31.56
C ALA A 174 -17.71 13.01 -30.53
N PRO A 175 -18.42 14.03 -29.94
CA PRO A 175 -17.99 15.25 -29.22
C PRO A 175 -18.64 15.32 -27.78
N PRO A 176 -18.56 16.42 -26.99
CA PRO A 176 -18.32 16.38 -25.53
C PRO A 176 -19.59 16.23 -24.67
N GLN A 177 -19.47 15.54 -23.53
CA GLN A 177 -20.46 15.59 -22.45
C GLN A 177 -19.79 15.89 -21.10
N LYS A 178 -20.15 17.07 -20.59
CA LYS A 178 -20.17 17.59 -19.21
C LYS A 178 -19.44 16.78 -18.13
N ALA A 179 -18.38 17.38 -17.61
CA ALA A 179 -17.73 16.99 -16.37
C ALA A 179 -18.61 17.40 -15.16
N GLU A 180 -19.41 16.47 -14.66
CA GLU A 180 -19.87 16.47 -13.27
C GLU A 180 -19.80 15.02 -12.77
N GLY A 181 -18.98 14.80 -11.74
CA GLY A 181 -18.81 13.48 -11.13
C GLY A 181 -17.41 13.34 -10.57
N THR A 182 -17.24 13.75 -9.31
CA THR A 182 -16.15 13.29 -8.45
C THR A 182 -16.06 11.77 -8.53
N SER A 183 -14.86 11.28 -8.83
CA SER A 183 -14.63 9.87 -9.15
C SER A 183 -14.95 8.98 -7.95
N PHE A 184 -15.71 7.91 -8.18
CA PHE A 184 -16.12 6.91 -7.18
C PHE A 184 -14.96 6.37 -6.32
N ALA A 185 -13.73 6.36 -6.87
CA ALA A 185 -12.54 5.93 -6.15
C ALA A 185 -12.17 6.85 -4.96
N GLU A 186 -12.37 8.17 -5.09
CA GLU A 186 -11.96 9.13 -4.06
C GLU A 186 -12.82 9.04 -2.79
N LYS A 187 -14.08 8.62 -2.92
CA LYS A 187 -15.00 8.55 -1.76
C LYS A 187 -14.75 7.33 -0.86
N TYR A 188 -14.06 6.32 -1.36
CA TYR A 188 -13.85 5.04 -0.65
C TYR A 188 -12.39 4.78 -0.27
N LEU A 189 -11.44 5.54 -0.82
CA LEU A 189 -10.04 5.54 -0.38
C LEU A 189 -9.75 6.45 0.83
N ASP A 190 -10.75 7.17 1.35
CA ASP A 190 -10.59 8.03 2.52
C ASP A 190 -10.61 7.20 3.83
N VAL A 191 -9.58 6.35 3.99
CA VAL A 191 -9.32 5.50 5.17
C VAL A 191 -8.97 6.36 6.41
N SER A 192 -8.74 7.67 6.21
CA SER A 192 -8.32 8.66 7.21
C SER A 192 -9.28 8.80 8.39
N ARG A 193 -10.58 8.49 8.24
CA ARG A 193 -11.57 8.62 9.31
C ARG A 193 -11.69 7.40 10.23
N ALA A 194 -11.17 6.23 9.85
CA ALA A 194 -11.33 5.00 10.63
C ALA A 194 -10.19 4.73 11.64
N SER A 195 -9.10 5.50 11.61
CA SER A 195 -7.89 5.22 12.42
C SER A 195 -7.91 5.75 13.87
N LYS A 196 -9.08 6.07 14.45
CA LYS A 196 -9.18 6.48 15.87
C LYS A 196 -9.20 5.26 16.81
N GLN A 197 -8.09 4.53 16.84
CA GLN A 197 -7.55 3.69 17.92
C GLN A 197 -6.66 2.61 17.28
N LYS A 198 -5.43 2.95 16.91
CA LYS A 198 -4.37 1.94 16.77
C LYS A 198 -3.56 1.96 18.05
N VAL A 199 -3.62 0.87 18.79
CA VAL A 199 -2.63 0.52 19.83
C VAL A 199 -1.27 0.52 19.12
N TYR A 200 -0.34 1.29 19.65
CA TYR A 200 1.00 1.43 19.08
C TYR A 200 1.71 0.07 19.10
N LEU A 201 2.25 -0.35 17.95
CA LEU A 201 3.24 -1.44 17.91
C LEU A 201 4.48 -0.99 18.71
N GLY A 202 4.96 -1.84 19.62
CA GLY A 202 6.18 -1.59 20.39
C GLY A 202 6.00 -1.30 21.88
N GLN A 203 4.90 -1.70 22.52
CA GLN A 203 4.85 -1.80 23.98
C GLN A 203 5.11 -3.24 24.44
N THR A 204 6.33 -3.47 24.92
CA THR A 204 6.65 -4.51 25.91
C THR A 204 7.35 -3.84 27.07
#